data_AF-E0NZN5-F1
#
_entry.id   AF-E0NZN5-F1
#
_cell.length_a   1.000
_cell.length_b   1.000
_cell.length_c   1.000
_cell.angle_alpha   90.00
_cell.angle_beta   90.00
_cell.angle_gamma   90.00
#
_symmetry.space_group_name_H-M   'P 1'
#
loop_
_entity.id
_entity.type
_entity.pdbx_description
1 polymer ?
#
loop_
_entity_poly.entity_id
_entity_poly.type
_entity_poly.pdbx_seq_one_letter_code
_entity_poly.pdbx_strand_id
1 'polypeptide(L)' 'MSAAELGFDADGIREVIASMEQSHFYKSMTSKYNHKVWQDVYHVPFGEYLLYIKFTANDIVSDFWLLSFKEK' A
#
# COMPACT_ATOMS: atom_id res chain seq x y z
N MET A 1 5.07 3.58 10.97
CA MET A 1 6.25 3.49 10.09
C MET A 1 5.76 3.68 8.66
N SER A 2 6.10 4.82 8.08
CA SER A 2 5.96 5.21 6.68
C SER A 2 6.95 4.43 5.81
N ALA A 3 6.77 4.48 4.48
CA ALA A 3 7.72 3.92 3.52
C ALA A 3 9.18 4.36 3.79
N ALA A 4 9.39 5.65 4.03
CA ALA A 4 10.72 6.20 4.31
C ALA A 4 11.33 5.65 5.62
N GLU A 5 10.51 5.45 6.66
CA GLU A 5 10.95 4.86 7.94
C GLU A 5 11.28 3.36 7.80
N LEU A 6 10.79 2.70 6.76
CA LEU A 6 11.09 1.31 6.42
C LEU A 6 12.32 1.19 5.49
N GLY A 7 13.00 2.30 5.20
CA GLY A 7 14.15 2.32 4.29
C GLY A 7 13.79 2.26 2.82
N PHE A 8 12.50 2.39 2.46
CA PHE A 8 12.12 2.52 1.06
C PHE A 8 12.42 3.94 0.58
N ASP A 9 13.42 4.04 -0.29
CA ASP A 9 13.63 5.21 -1.12
C ASP A 9 12.63 5.21 -2.30
N ALA A 10 12.75 6.20 -3.19
CA ALA A 10 11.87 6.32 -4.34
C ALA A 10 11.90 5.09 -5.27
N ASP A 11 13.03 4.37 -5.31
CA ASP A 11 13.18 3.20 -6.17
C ASP A 11 12.56 1.96 -5.53
N GLY A 12 12.71 1.79 -4.21
CA GLY A 12 11.97 0.76 -3.48
C GLY A 12 10.45 0.93 -3.58
N ILE A 13 9.93 2.16 -3.52
CA ILE A 13 8.49 2.42 -3.74
C ILE A 13 8.10 1.98 -5.16
N ARG A 14 8.92 2.31 -6.17
CA ARG A 14 8.66 1.90 -7.56
C ARG A 14 8.64 0.38 -7.73
N GLU A 15 9.56 -0.34 -7.09
CA GLU A 15 9.59 -1.80 -7.14
C GLU A 15 8.33 -2.42 -6.53
N VAL A 16 7.89 -1.92 -5.37
CA VAL A 16 6.65 -2.39 -4.73
C VAL A 16 5.46 -2.19 -5.64
N ILE A 17 5.30 -0.99 -6.21
CA ILE A 17 4.21 -0.68 -7.14
C ILE A 17 4.29 -1.56 -8.38
N ALA A 18 5.49 -1.80 -8.92
CA ALA A 18 5.69 -2.68 -10.08
C ALA A 18 5.39 -4.15 -9.78
N SER A 19 5.51 -4.60 -8.53
CA SER A 19 5.17 -5.96 -8.10
C SER A 19 3.68 -6.17 -7.77
N MET A 20 2.86 -5.12 -7.85
CA MET A 20 1.44 -5.23 -7.52
C MET A 20 0.69 -6.08 -8.53
N GLU A 21 -0.11 -7.01 -8.02
CA GLU A 21 -1.03 -7.83 -8.79
C GLU A 21 -2.48 -7.54 -8.37
N GLN A 22 -3.44 -7.85 -9.25
CA GLN A 22 -4.86 -7.70 -8.94
C GLN A 22 -5.29 -8.55 -7.72
N SER A 23 -4.63 -9.69 -7.51
CA SER A 23 -4.85 -10.59 -6.37
C SER A 23 -4.54 -9.94 -5.00
N HIS A 24 -3.73 -8.87 -4.98
CA HIS A 24 -3.38 -8.14 -3.77
C HIS A 24 -4.49 -7.18 -3.31
N PHE A 25 -5.53 -6.97 -4.12
CA PHE A 25 -6.65 -6.13 -3.73
C PHE A 25 -7.37 -6.72 -2.52
N TYR A 26 -7.52 -5.91 -1.48
CA TYR A 26 -8.25 -6.29 -0.28
C TYR A 26 -9.68 -5.75 -0.30
N LYS A 27 -9.84 -4.43 -0.42
CA LYS A 27 -11.16 -3.78 -0.45
C LYS A 27 -11.08 -2.33 -0.92
N SER A 28 -12.22 -1.80 -1.36
CA SER A 28 -12.46 -0.37 -1.49
C SER A 28 -13.20 0.15 -0.26
N MET A 29 -12.82 1.32 0.24
CA MET A 29 -13.48 1.99 1.36
C MET A 29 -13.45 3.51 1.17
N THR A 30 -14.37 4.24 1.78
CA THR A 30 -14.31 5.70 1.74
C THR A 30 -13.30 6.24 2.75
N SER A 31 -12.68 7.37 2.43
CA SER A 31 -11.74 8.04 3.34
C SER A 31 -12.44 8.47 4.62
N LYS A 32 -11.73 8.34 5.75
CA LYS A 32 -12.23 8.74 7.08
C LYS A 32 -12.62 10.22 7.12
N TYR A 33 -11.90 11.08 6.40
CA TYR A 33 -12.08 12.53 6.45
C TYR A 33 -12.99 13.07 5.34
N ASN A 34 -13.30 12.24 4.32
CA ASN A 34 -14.21 12.61 3.24
C ASN A 34 -14.85 11.37 2.63
N HIS A 35 -16.11 11.11 2.99
CA HIS A 35 -16.86 9.94 2.51
C HIS A 35 -17.17 9.94 1.02
N LYS A 36 -16.89 11.03 0.29
CA LYS A 36 -16.99 11.07 -1.18
C LYS A 36 -15.73 10.56 -1.88
N VAL A 37 -14.61 10.48 -1.15
CA VAL A 37 -13.34 9.98 -1.69
C VAL A 37 -13.23 8.50 -1.39
N TRP A 38 -13.13 7.71 -2.45
CA TRP A 38 -12.87 6.28 -2.36
C TRP A 38 -11.37 6.00 -2.30
N GLN A 39 -11.04 4.96 -1.53
CA GLN A 39 -9.70 4.44 -1.38
C GLN A 39 -9.69 2.94 -1.63
N ASP A 40 -8.81 2.49 -2.52
CA ASP A 40 -8.54 1.08 -2.73
C ASP A 40 -7.37 0.65 -1.86
N VAL A 41 -7.56 -0.45 -1.15
CA VAL A 41 -6.63 -1.00 -0.18
C VAL A 41 -6.04 -2.28 -0.74
N TYR A 42 -4.71 -2.38 -0.71
CA TYR A 42 -3.97 -3.55 -1.18
C TYR A 42 -3.08 -4.10 -0.06
N HIS A 43 -2.94 -5.43 -0.03
CA HIS A 43 -1.94 -6.14 0.76
C HIS A 43 -0.88 -6.71 -0.16
N VAL A 44 0.29 -6.07 -0.22
CA VAL A 44 1.35 -6.37 -1.18
C VAL A 44 2.52 -7.04 -0.46
N PRO A 45 2.83 -8.31 -0.75
CA PRO A 45 4.04 -8.95 -0.26
C PRO A 45 5.27 -8.29 -0.90
N PHE A 46 6.29 -7.97 -0.09
CA PHE A 46 7.56 -7.47 -0.61
C PHE A 46 8.71 -7.92 0.30
N GLY A 47 9.58 -8.81 -0.22
CA GLY A 47 10.59 -9.47 0.60
C GLY A 47 9.96 -10.21 1.78
N GLU A 48 10.38 -9.89 3.00
CA GLU A 48 9.83 -10.44 4.26
C GLU A 48 8.66 -9.63 4.83
N TYR A 49 8.18 -8.62 4.09
CA TYR A 49 7.15 -7.69 4.55
C TYR A 49 5.80 -7.94 3.88
N LEU A 50 4.73 -7.63 4.60
CA LEU A 50 3.40 -7.43 4.03
C LEU A 50 3.01 -5.95 4.15
N LEU A 51 2.90 -5.29 3.00
CA LEU A 51 2.67 -3.85 2.91
C LEU A 51 1.18 -3.57 2.71
N TYR A 52 0.68 -2.56 3.40
CA TYR A 52 -0.66 -2.02 3.24
C TYR A 52 -0.58 -0.69 2.51
N ILE A 53 -1.13 -0.70 1.30
CA ILE A 53 -1.07 0.43 0.38
C ILE A 53 -2.49 0.92 0.13
N LYS A 54 -2.69 2.23 0.26
CA LYS A 54 -3.94 2.88 -0.11
C LYS A 54 -3.74 3.74 -1.34
N PHE A 55 -4.57 3.52 -2.34
CA PHE A 55 -4.77 4.44 -3.46
C PHE A 55 -6.05 5.20 -3.25
N THR A 56 -6.09 6.46 -3.64
CA THR A 56 -7.38 7.16 -3.85
C THR A 56 -7.87 6.88 -5.26
N ALA A 57 -9.17 7.01 -5.52
CA ALA A 57 -9.79 6.77 -6.83
C ALA A 57 -9.24 7.62 -8.01
N ASN A 58 -8.26 8.50 -7.75
CA ASN A 58 -7.52 9.25 -8.76
C ASN A 58 -6.12 8.66 -8.99
N ASP A 59 -5.91 7.39 -8.65
CA ASP A 59 -4.64 6.64 -8.76
C ASP A 59 -3.45 7.23 -7.98
N ILE A 60 -3.72 8.07 -6.97
CA ILE A 60 -2.70 8.64 -6.09
C ILE A 60 -2.52 7.73 -4.87
N VAL A 61 -1.29 7.28 -4.63
CA VAL A 61 -0.91 6.60 -3.38
C VAL A 61 -1.08 7.59 -2.22
N SER A 62 -2.02 7.32 -1.32
CA SER A 62 -2.26 8.17 -0.15
C SER A 62 -1.45 7.73 1.07
N ASP A 63 -1.20 6.43 1.19
CA ASP A 63 -0.57 5.85 2.37
C ASP A 63 0.21 4.59 2.02
N PHE A 64 1.30 4.39 2.75
CA PHE A 64 2.14 3.20 2.66
C PHE A 64 2.57 2.79 4.07
N TRP A 65 2.12 1.61 4.50
CA TRP A 65 2.32 1.11 5.86
C TRP A 65 2.81 -0.33 5.85
N LEU A 66 3.76 -0.66 6.73
CA LEU A 66 4.05 -2.06 7.04
C LEU A 66 2.98 -2.62 7.96
N LEU A 67 2.31 -3.71 7.56
CA LEU A 67 1.38 -4.42 8.45
C LEU A 67 2.10 -5.41 9.35
N SER A 68 3.00 -6.20 8.77
CA SER A 68 3.64 -7.32 9.47
C SER A 68 4.86 -7.82 8.72
N PHE A 69 5.73 -8.49 9.46
CA PHE A 69 6.71 -9.43 8.89
C PHE A 69 5.98 -10.71 8.54
N LYS A 70 6.22 -11.24 7.34
CA LYS A 70 5.79 -12.59 7.00
C LYS A 70 6.85 -13.52 7.56
N GLU A 71 6.65 -13.99 8.78
CA GLU A 71 7.44 -15.12 9.27
C GLU A 71 7.16 -16.34 8.40
N LYS A 72 8.22 -17.04 8.03
CA LYS A 72 8.15 -18.30 7.28
C LYS A 72 7.63 -19.43 8.16
#